data_AF-A0A6N9V7Q1-F1
#
_entry.id   AF-A0A6N9V7Q1-F1
#
_cell.length_a   1.000
_cell.length_b   1.000
_cell.length_c   1.000
_cell.angle_alpha   90.00
_cell.angle_beta   90.00
_cell.angle_gamma   90.00
#
_symmetry.space_group_name_H-M   'P 1'
#
loop_
_entity.id
_entity.type
_entity.pdbx_description
1 polymer ?
#
loop_
_entity_poly.entity_id
_entity_poly.type
_entity_poly.pdbx_seq_one_letter_code
_entity_poly.pdbx_strand_id
1 'polypeptide(L)'
;DLNLQESALLAGLVQSPSRYDPVNDEQEATKRRNTVIQRMAAVRDITPEEAEKAKKSPLGLKISRPSSGCITAVKGAGFFCDYVRRAFLSDPVFGKTPE
;
A
#
# COMPACT_ATOMS: atom_id res chain seq x y z
N ASP A 1 3.90 -6.73 -11.65
CA ASP A 1 2.52 -7.20 -11.76
C ASP A 1 1.99 -7.71 -10.45
N LEU A 2 0.69 -7.52 -10.25
CA LEU A 2 -0.09 -8.07 -9.16
C LEU A 2 -1.06 -9.11 -9.72
N ASN A 3 -1.28 -10.18 -8.97
CA ASN A 3 -2.34 -11.14 -9.29
C ASN A 3 -3.72 -10.65 -8.78
N LEU A 4 -4.77 -11.42 -9.08
CA LEU A 4 -6.16 -11.09 -8.73
C LEU A 4 -6.33 -10.86 -7.22
N GLN A 5 -5.87 -11.80 -6.38
CA GLN A 5 -6.03 -11.70 -4.93
C GLN A 5 -5.23 -10.54 -4.29
N GLU A 6 -4.04 -10.22 -4.81
CA GLU A 6 -3.25 -9.06 -4.39
C GLU A 6 -3.94 -7.75 -4.79
N SER A 7 -4.42 -7.66 -6.03
CA SER A 7 -5.15 -6.50 -6.53
C SER A 7 -6.42 -6.25 -5.72
N ALA A 8 -7.18 -7.32 -5.42
CA ALA A 8 -8.39 -7.23 -4.61
C ALA A 8 -8.11 -6.81 -3.17
N LEU A 9 -6.97 -7.22 -2.58
CA LEU A 9 -6.57 -6.79 -1.25
C LEU A 9 -6.31 -5.28 -1.24
N LEU A 10 -5.51 -4.77 -2.17
CA LEU A 10 -5.20 -3.34 -2.26
C LEU A 10 -6.45 -2.48 -2.53
N ALA A 11 -7.33 -2.92 -3.42
CA ALA A 11 -8.60 -2.24 -3.66
C ALA A 11 -9.49 -2.22 -2.41
N GLY A 12 -9.45 -3.29 -1.59
CA GLY A 12 -10.21 -3.39 -0.35
C GLY A 12 -9.74 -2.43 0.76
N LEU A 13 -8.43 -2.12 0.80
CA LEU A 13 -7.80 -1.27 1.81
C LEU A 13 -8.34 0.16 1.83
N VAL A 14 -8.64 0.72 0.65
CA VAL A 14 -9.01 2.15 0.49
C VAL A 14 -10.22 2.54 1.37
N GLN A 15 -11.13 1.60 1.65
CA GLN A 15 -12.30 1.88 2.49
C GLN A 15 -11.94 2.21 3.94
N SER A 16 -10.96 1.52 4.51
CA SER A 16 -10.51 1.73 5.89
C SER A 16 -9.11 1.13 6.06
N PRO A 17 -8.05 1.87 5.68
CA PRO A 17 -6.70 1.32 5.57
C PRO A 17 -6.21 0.72 6.89
N SER A 18 -6.44 1.39 8.02
CA SER A 18 -6.01 0.90 9.34
C SER A 18 -6.76 -0.35 9.80
N ARG A 19 -8.06 -0.45 9.50
CA ARG A 19 -8.89 -1.60 9.90
C ARG A 19 -8.61 -2.84 9.06
N TYR A 20 -8.33 -2.64 7.78
CA TYR A 20 -8.09 -3.72 6.83
C TYR A 20 -6.61 -3.96 6.56
N ASP A 21 -5.72 -3.34 7.32
CA ASP A 21 -4.28 -3.53 7.20
C ASP A 21 -3.92 -5.00 7.49
N PRO A 22 -3.45 -5.76 6.50
CA PRO A 22 -3.12 -7.17 6.68
C PRO A 22 -1.91 -7.40 7.59
N VAL A 23 -1.13 -6.36 7.89
CA VAL A 23 -0.05 -6.41 8.88
C VAL A 23 -0.59 -6.33 10.31
N ASN A 24 -1.70 -5.62 10.52
CA ASN A 24 -2.32 -5.45 11.85
C ASN A 24 -3.39 -6.51 12.13
N ASP A 25 -4.22 -6.84 11.14
CA ASP A 25 -5.30 -7.84 11.24
C ASP A 25 -5.47 -8.60 9.92
N GLU A 26 -4.80 -9.76 9.84
CA GLU A 26 -4.83 -10.64 8.67
C GLU A 26 -6.24 -11.17 8.38
N GLN A 27 -7.04 -11.43 9.42
CA GLN A 27 -8.36 -12.02 9.28
C GLN A 27 -9.33 -11.00 8.67
N GLU A 28 -9.35 -9.78 9.20
CA GLU A 28 -10.24 -8.74 8.70
C GLU A 28 -9.83 -8.27 7.30
N ALA A 29 -8.53 -8.20 7.02
CA ALA A 29 -8.01 -7.96 5.67
C ALA A 29 -8.45 -9.05 4.67
N THR A 30 -8.37 -10.32 5.07
CA THR A 30 -8.79 -11.46 4.24
C THR A 30 -10.29 -11.42 3.94
N LYS A 31 -11.13 -11.16 4.94
CA LYS A 31 -12.59 -11.00 4.74
C LYS A 31 -12.88 -9.85 3.78
N ARG A 32 -12.18 -8.73 3.93
CA ARG A 32 -12.36 -7.56 3.06
C ARG A 32 -11.95 -7.84 1.62
N ARG A 33 -10.76 -8.42 1.40
CA ARG A 33 -10.31 -8.91 0.09
C ARG A 33 -11.34 -9.83 -0.56
N ASN A 34 -11.87 -10.79 0.20
CA ASN A 34 -12.85 -11.74 -0.31
C ASN A 34 -14.19 -11.07 -0.69
N THR A 35 -14.56 -9.98 -0.01
CA THR A 35 -15.70 -9.14 -0.38
C THR A 35 -15.48 -8.45 -1.73
N VAL A 36 -14.27 -7.94 -1.98
CA VAL A 36 -13.90 -7.34 -3.28
C VAL A 36 -13.94 -8.41 -4.38
N ILE A 37 -13.33 -9.57 -4.15
CA ILE A 37 -13.34 -10.69 -5.11
C ILE A 37 -14.79 -11.11 -5.45
N GLN A 38 -15.65 -11.22 -4.43
CA GLN A 38 -17.07 -11.53 -4.65
C GLN A 38 -17.77 -10.45 -5.48
N ARG A 39 -17.44 -9.16 -5.26
CA ARG A 39 -18.01 -8.06 -6.03
C ARG A 39 -17.55 -8.11 -7.49
N MET A 40 -16.29 -8.40 -7.75
CA MET A 40 -15.73 -8.56 -9.10
C MET A 40 -16.48 -9.65 -9.88
N ALA A 41 -16.74 -10.80 -9.25
CA ALA A 41 -17.54 -11.86 -9.87
C ALA A 41 -18.99 -11.41 -10.13
N ALA A 42 -19.60 -10.69 -9.19
CA ALA A 42 -20.98 -10.20 -9.33
C ALA A 42 -21.15 -9.19 -10.48
N VAL A 43 -20.12 -8.39 -10.78
CA VAL A 43 -20.10 -7.46 -11.92
C VAL A 43 -19.52 -8.06 -13.20
N ARG A 44 -19.16 -9.36 -13.16
CA ARG A 44 -18.64 -10.17 -14.29
C ARG A 44 -17.24 -9.76 -14.77
N ASP A 45 -16.42 -9.16 -13.92
CA ASP A 45 -15.01 -8.89 -14.24
C ASP A 45 -14.15 -10.15 -14.18
N ILE A 46 -14.58 -11.16 -13.42
CA ILE A 46 -13.94 -12.49 -13.26
C ILE A 46 -15.01 -13.59 -13.22
N THR A 47 -14.62 -14.83 -13.48
CA THR A 47 -15.56 -15.96 -13.35
C THR A 47 -15.80 -16.37 -11.89
N PRO A 48 -16.93 -17.04 -11.58
CA PRO A 48 -17.15 -17.61 -10.25
C PRO A 48 -16.04 -18.58 -9.81
N GLU A 49 -15.50 -19.38 -10.73
CA GLU A 49 -14.43 -20.34 -10.45
C GLU A 49 -13.12 -19.63 -10.09
N GLU A 50 -12.79 -18.54 -10.80
CA GLU A 50 -11.64 -17.70 -10.48
C GLU A 50 -11.79 -17.04 -9.10
N ALA A 51 -12.99 -16.56 -8.79
CA ALA A 51 -13.30 -15.97 -7.50
C ALA A 51 -13.10 -16.98 -6.35
N GLU A 52 -13.63 -18.20 -6.49
CA GLU A 52 -13.48 -19.25 -5.48
C GLU A 52 -12.03 -19.71 -5.33
N LYS A 53 -11.28 -19.79 -6.43
CA LYS A 53 -9.85 -20.10 -6.38
C LYS A 53 -9.07 -19.00 -5.66
N ALA A 54 -9.32 -17.73 -5.98
CA ALA A 54 -8.61 -16.59 -5.40
C ALA A 54 -8.90 -16.41 -3.91
N LYS A 55 -10.16 -16.63 -3.46
CA LYS A 55 -10.52 -16.55 -2.04
C LYS A 55 -9.78 -17.56 -1.16
N LYS A 56 -9.42 -18.71 -1.72
CA LYS A 56 -8.67 -19.77 -1.03
C LYS A 56 -7.17 -19.50 -0.95
N SER A 57 -6.66 -18.54 -1.72
CA SER A 57 -5.24 -18.19 -1.66
C SER A 57 -4.90 -17.47 -0.35
N PRO A 58 -3.75 -17.79 0.29
CA PRO A 58 -3.25 -17.01 1.42
C PRO A 58 -2.87 -15.59 0.99
N LEU A 59 -2.72 -14.66 1.94
CA LEU A 59 -2.30 -13.28 1.62
C LEU A 59 -0.85 -13.20 1.14
N GLY A 60 0.02 -14.11 1.58
CA GLY A 60 1.40 -14.21 1.06
C GLY A 60 2.24 -12.95 1.28
N LEU A 61 1.99 -12.22 2.37
CA LEU A 61 2.59 -10.91 2.63
C LEU A 61 4.11 -10.99 2.68
N LYS A 62 4.78 -10.06 1.96
CA LYS A 62 6.22 -9.82 2.05
C LYS A 62 6.44 -8.43 2.64
N ILE A 63 6.43 -8.36 3.96
CA ILE A 63 6.47 -7.09 4.68
C ILE A 63 7.89 -6.53 4.63
N SER A 64 8.04 -5.32 4.10
CA SER A 64 9.23 -4.49 4.27
C SER A 64 8.84 -3.26 5.06
N ARG A 65 9.72 -2.84 5.99
CA ARG A 65 9.55 -1.57 6.72
C ARG A 65 10.43 -0.53 6.03
N PRO A 66 9.87 0.35 5.19
CA PRO A 66 10.67 1.39 4.57
C PRO A 66 11.20 2.33 5.65
N SER A 67 12.50 2.55 5.64
CA SER A 67 13.15 3.54 6.49
C SER A 67 12.85 4.92 5.92
N SER A 68 12.28 5.81 6.75
CA SER A 68 11.82 7.13 6.31
C SER A 68 12.68 8.23 6.90
N GLY A 69 12.87 9.29 6.11
CA GLY A 69 13.60 10.49 6.51
C GLY A 69 15.10 10.48 6.20
N CYS A 70 15.72 11.65 6.28
CA CYS A 70 17.13 11.82 5.92
C CYS A 70 18.10 11.10 6.86
N ILE A 71 17.70 10.81 8.10
CA ILE A 71 18.54 10.03 9.04
C ILE A 71 18.82 8.61 8.53
N THR A 72 17.95 8.07 7.68
CA THR A 72 18.08 6.74 7.10
C THR A 72 18.64 6.78 5.67
N ALA A 73 19.16 7.93 5.22
CA ALA A 73 19.76 8.06 3.90
C ALA A 73 21.01 7.17 3.75
N VAL A 74 21.22 6.68 2.53
CA VAL A 74 22.28 5.72 2.22
C VAL A 74 23.67 6.23 2.63
N LYS A 75 24.50 5.34 3.17
CA LYS A 75 25.95 5.54 3.36
C LYS A 75 26.34 6.90 3.98
N GLY A 76 25.65 7.32 5.04
CA GLY A 76 25.98 8.56 5.75
C GLY A 76 25.57 9.85 5.02
N ALA A 77 24.83 9.75 3.91
CA ALA A 77 24.33 10.91 3.16
C ALA A 77 23.20 11.68 3.87
N GLY A 78 22.98 11.46 5.17
CA GLY A 78 21.90 12.09 5.92
C GLY A 78 22.03 13.61 5.98
N PHE A 79 23.25 14.13 6.14
CA PHE A 79 23.50 15.57 6.07
C PHE A 79 23.14 16.14 4.71
N PHE A 80 23.54 15.47 3.63
CA PHE A 80 23.26 15.93 2.27
C PHE A 80 21.75 15.90 1.96
N CYS A 81 21.04 14.84 2.37
CA CYS A 81 19.58 14.77 2.25
C CYS A 81 18.89 15.92 2.99
N ASP A 82 19.30 16.21 4.23
CA ASP A 82 18.70 17.30 5.01
C ASP A 82 19.03 18.67 4.43
N TYR A 83 20.27 18.87 3.93
CA TYR A 83 20.65 20.08 3.23
C TYR A 83 19.76 20.34 2.01
N VAL A 84 19.58 19.35 1.12
CA VAL A 84 18.72 19.47 -0.06
C VAL A 84 17.27 19.74 0.34
N ARG A 85 16.75 19.02 1.34
CA ARG A 85 15.40 19.26 1.88
C ARG A 85 15.24 20.70 2.35
N ARG A 86 16.17 21.24 3.12
CA ARG A 86 16.11 22.63 3.60
C ARG A 86 16.20 23.63 2.46
N ALA A 87 17.11 23.41 1.50
CA ALA A 87 17.23 24.26 0.33
C ALA A 87 15.89 24.37 -0.40
N PHE A 88 15.24 23.22 -0.65
CA PHE A 88 13.93 23.16 -1.33
C PHE A 88 12.83 23.91 -0.55
N LEU A 89 12.79 23.77 0.77
CA LEU A 89 11.78 24.41 1.63
C LEU A 89 12.03 25.92 1.82
N SER A 90 13.26 26.40 1.58
CA SER A 90 13.66 27.79 1.79
C SER A 90 13.67 28.63 0.52
N ASP A 91 13.70 27.98 -0.65
CA ASP A 91 13.80 28.67 -1.93
C ASP A 91 12.41 29.12 -2.42
N PRO A 92 12.17 30.43 -2.58
CA PRO A 92 10.88 30.98 -3.04
C PRO A 92 10.45 30.48 -4.42
N VAL A 93 11.38 29.93 -5.22
CA VAL A 93 11.06 29.33 -6.52
C VAL A 93 10.12 28.13 -6.38
N PHE A 94 10.14 27.42 -5.23
CA PHE A 94 9.32 26.23 -5.01
C PHE A 94 8.04 26.49 -4.21
N GLY A 95 7.81 27.70 -3.72
CA GLY A 95 6.61 28.05 -2.96
C GLY A 95 6.75 29.36 -2.19
N LYS A 96 5.62 29.96 -1.81
CA LYS A 96 5.62 31.12 -0.92
C LYS A 96 5.88 30.74 0.54
N THR A 97 5.64 29.48 0.87
CA THR A 97 5.74 28.89 2.21
C THR A 97 6.47 27.55 2.13
N PRO A 98 7.07 27.09 3.23
CA PRO A 98 7.66 25.76 3.34
C PRO A 98 6.64 24.61 3.25
N GLU A 99 5.38 24.85 3.63
CA GLU A 99 4.26 23.89 3.53
C GLU A 99 3.69 23.83 2.11
#